data_AF-A0ABD1CIL7-F1
#
_entry.id   AF-A0ABD1CIL7-F1
#
_cell.length_a   1.000
_cell.length_b   1.000
_cell.length_c   1.000
_cell.angle_alpha   90.00
_cell.angle_beta   90.00
_cell.angle_gamma   90.00
#
_symmetry.space_group_name_H-M   'P 1'
#
loop_
_entity.id
_entity.type
_entity.pdbx_description
1 polymer ?
#
loop_
_entity_poly.entity_id
_entity_poly.type
_entity_poly.pdbx_seq_one_letter_code
_entity_poly.pdbx_strand_id
1 'polypeptide(L)'
;MKLSTILSVIFILKLTAARFTPLGIDEFFIKPCERKIVYTTDKHDKCLMRRLEIEMDTGENKDYVKCVFKEFGYLNGEGQFNKQALLKDYHQAGIKNKDKAVLESYDGCMKNYGPTLNPMKILDCVTKDKDFPKVINARRERNSDWKPDWIQAHCGVTSLF
;
A
#
# COMPACT_ATOMS: atom_id res chain seq x y z
N MET A 1 -48.30 -25.35 23.26
CA MET A 1 -47.60 -25.66 21.98
C MET A 1 -46.29 -24.90 21.95
N LYS A 2 -45.21 -25.56 21.54
CA LYS A 2 -43.80 -25.19 21.75
C LYS A 2 -43.44 -23.88 21.02
N LEU A 3 -42.87 -22.91 21.75
CA LEU A 3 -42.17 -21.76 21.15
C LEU A 3 -40.82 -22.26 20.60
N SER A 4 -40.66 -22.19 19.28
CA SER A 4 -39.38 -22.44 18.63
C SER A 4 -38.52 -21.18 18.69
N THR A 5 -37.50 -21.21 19.53
CA THR A 5 -36.45 -20.19 19.61
C THR A 5 -35.56 -20.31 18.38
N ILE A 6 -35.75 -19.43 17.39
CA ILE A 6 -34.81 -19.30 16.26
C ILE A 6 -33.63 -18.47 16.77
N LEU A 7 -32.53 -19.15 17.05
CA LEU A 7 -31.25 -18.57 17.40
C LEU A 7 -30.66 -17.89 16.15
N SER A 8 -30.91 -16.60 15.99
CA SER A 8 -30.27 -15.78 14.95
C SER A 8 -28.78 -15.68 15.22
N VAL A 9 -28.00 -16.49 14.50
CA VAL A 9 -26.53 -16.39 14.46
C VAL A 9 -26.18 -15.06 13.79
N ILE A 10 -25.76 -14.08 14.60
CA ILE A 10 -25.20 -12.83 14.10
C ILE A 10 -23.83 -13.16 13.50
N PHE A 11 -23.76 -13.26 12.18
CA PHE A 11 -22.51 -13.21 11.44
C PHE A 11 -21.91 -11.81 11.66
N ILE A 12 -20.91 -11.72 12.54
CA ILE A 12 -20.04 -10.54 12.61
C ILE A 12 -19.14 -10.62 11.38
N LEU A 13 -19.66 -10.14 10.25
CA LEU A 13 -18.85 -9.71 9.13
C LEU A 13 -17.94 -8.61 9.69
N LYS A 14 -16.67 -8.92 9.91
CA LYS A 14 -15.63 -7.92 10.04
C LYS A 14 -15.57 -7.18 8.71
N LEU A 15 -16.45 -6.20 8.53
CA LEU A 15 -16.31 -5.15 7.54
C LEU A 15 -14.94 -4.52 7.81
N THR A 16 -13.96 -4.89 7.00
CA THR A 16 -12.74 -4.11 6.84
C THR A 16 -13.21 -2.71 6.54
N ALA A 17 -13.06 -1.80 7.51
CA ALA A 17 -13.36 -0.40 7.31
C ALA A 17 -12.61 0.05 6.06
N ALA A 18 -13.36 0.38 5.01
CA ALA A 18 -12.80 0.95 3.80
C ALA A 18 -12.01 2.20 4.20
N ARG A 19 -10.80 2.35 3.66
CA ARG A 19 -9.98 3.52 3.97
C ARG A 19 -10.48 4.64 3.07
N PHE A 20 -11.57 5.29 3.47
CA PHE A 20 -12.12 6.47 2.75
C PHE A 20 -11.23 7.72 2.81
N THR A 21 -10.03 7.63 3.38
CA THR A 21 -9.07 8.75 3.44
C THR A 21 -7.93 8.48 2.47
N PRO A 22 -7.73 9.36 1.47
CA PRO A 22 -6.55 9.32 0.62
C PRO A 22 -5.29 9.29 1.50
N LEU A 23 -4.34 8.41 1.16
CA LEU A 23 -3.04 8.35 1.82
C LEU A 23 -2.24 9.62 1.56
N GLY A 24 -2.55 10.37 0.49
CA GLY A 24 -1.77 11.53 0.08
C GLY A 24 -0.47 11.13 -0.61
N ILE A 25 -0.43 9.92 -1.18
CA ILE A 25 0.67 9.44 -2.00
C ILE A 25 0.49 9.95 -3.43
N ASP A 26 1.52 10.58 -3.97
CA ASP A 26 1.54 11.04 -5.36
C ASP A 26 1.66 9.84 -6.31
N GLU A 27 1.08 9.98 -7.51
CA GLU A 27 1.07 8.90 -8.51
C GLU A 27 2.49 8.45 -8.89
N PHE A 28 2.77 7.17 -8.68
CA PHE A 28 3.96 6.50 -9.20
C PHE A 28 3.74 6.01 -10.63
N PHE A 29 4.78 6.08 -11.44
CA PHE A 29 4.85 5.36 -12.71
C PHE A 29 6.15 4.57 -12.76
N ILE A 30 6.14 3.36 -12.20
CA ILE A 30 7.32 2.49 -12.18
C ILE A 30 7.20 1.54 -13.36
N LYS A 31 7.82 1.90 -14.49
CA LYS A 31 7.69 1.21 -15.79
C LYS A 31 7.75 -0.33 -15.76
N PRO A 32 8.67 -1.00 -15.02
CA PRO A 32 8.64 -2.46 -14.94
C PRO A 32 7.42 -3.02 -14.20
N CYS A 33 6.87 -2.27 -13.23
CA CYS A 33 5.70 -2.65 -12.44
C CYS A 33 4.38 -2.34 -13.14
N GLU A 34 4.33 -1.33 -13.99
CA GLU A 34 3.16 -1.06 -14.85
C GLU A 34 2.77 -2.28 -15.70
N ARG A 35 3.76 -3.08 -16.13
CA ARG A 35 3.52 -4.32 -16.89
C ARG A 35 2.85 -5.42 -16.06
N LYS A 36 2.69 -5.23 -14.75
CA LYS A 36 1.94 -6.13 -13.87
C LYS A 36 0.45 -5.80 -13.83
N ILE A 37 0.05 -4.63 -14.34
CA ILE A 37 -1.34 -4.24 -14.50
C ILE A 37 -1.81 -4.73 -15.89
N VAL A 38 -2.35 -5.93 -15.93
CA VAL A 38 -2.73 -6.65 -17.17
C VAL A 38 -4.23 -6.52 -17.45
N TYR A 39 -5.06 -6.70 -16.42
CA TYR A 39 -6.52 -6.82 -16.54
C TYR A 39 -7.25 -5.56 -16.09
N THR A 40 -6.70 -4.80 -15.14
CA THR A 40 -7.29 -3.52 -14.74
C THR A 40 -7.27 -2.56 -15.93
N THR A 41 -8.44 -2.27 -16.48
CA THR A 41 -8.64 -1.30 -17.57
C THR A 41 -9.18 0.03 -17.04
N ASP A 42 -9.91 -0.02 -15.92
CA ASP A 42 -10.47 1.16 -15.28
C ASP A 42 -9.37 2.15 -14.86
N LYS A 43 -9.61 3.43 -15.15
CA LYS A 43 -8.64 4.49 -14.93
C LYS A 43 -8.50 4.82 -13.43
N HIS A 44 -9.60 4.77 -12.69
CA HIS A 44 -9.60 5.04 -11.26
C HIS A 44 -8.85 3.95 -10.50
N ASP A 45 -9.08 2.68 -10.82
CA ASP A 45 -8.38 1.56 -10.20
C ASP A 45 -6.86 1.59 -10.47
N LYS A 46 -6.44 1.91 -11.72
CA LYS A 46 -5.02 2.16 -12.03
C LYS A 46 -4.44 3.27 -11.16
N CYS A 47 -5.22 4.31 -10.89
CA CYS A 47 -4.79 5.39 -10.03
C CYS A 47 -4.62 4.98 -8.59
N LEU A 48 -5.56 4.22 -8.05
CA LEU A 48 -5.43 3.64 -6.72
C LEU A 48 -4.18 2.76 -6.63
N MET A 49 -3.90 1.95 -7.66
CA MET A 49 -2.66 1.16 -7.73
C MET A 49 -1.41 2.03 -7.70
N ARG A 50 -1.35 3.07 -8.55
CA ARG A 50 -0.21 3.98 -8.63
C ARG A 50 -0.02 4.86 -7.41
N ARG A 51 -1.06 5.07 -6.60
CA ARG A 51 -0.98 5.75 -5.30
C ARG A 51 -0.82 4.79 -4.12
N LEU A 52 -0.74 3.48 -4.38
CA LEU A 52 -0.71 2.43 -3.36
C LEU A 52 -1.92 2.45 -2.42
N GLU A 53 -3.05 2.99 -2.89
CA GLU A 53 -4.35 3.05 -2.22
C GLU A 53 -5.21 1.84 -2.60
N ILE A 54 -4.60 0.66 -2.61
CA ILE A 54 -5.23 -0.57 -3.11
C ILE A 54 -5.93 -1.30 -1.97
N GLU A 55 -7.25 -1.51 -2.10
CA GLU A 55 -8.05 -2.18 -1.07
C GLU A 55 -8.22 -3.69 -1.31
N MET A 56 -8.30 -4.12 -2.57
CA MET A 56 -8.59 -5.52 -2.90
C MET A 56 -7.32 -6.39 -2.97
N ASP A 57 -7.36 -7.57 -2.34
CA ASP A 57 -6.26 -8.54 -2.28
C ASP A 57 -6.23 -9.50 -3.50
N THR A 58 -6.33 -8.94 -4.72
CA THR A 58 -6.34 -9.70 -5.97
C THR A 58 -4.93 -10.17 -6.37
N GLY A 59 -4.84 -11.16 -7.28
CA GLY A 59 -3.55 -11.63 -7.79
C GLY A 59 -2.75 -10.51 -8.48
N GLU A 60 -3.41 -9.73 -9.32
CA GLU A 60 -2.82 -8.58 -10.01
C GLU A 60 -2.30 -7.51 -9.05
N ASN A 61 -3.09 -7.16 -8.04
CA ASN A 61 -2.69 -6.18 -7.03
C ASN A 61 -1.47 -6.66 -6.23
N LYS A 62 -1.44 -7.94 -5.85
CA LYS A 62 -0.26 -8.54 -5.19
C LYS A 62 0.97 -8.43 -6.08
N ASP A 63 0.86 -8.76 -7.36
CA ASP A 63 2.00 -8.75 -8.29
C ASP A 63 2.52 -7.33 -8.53
N TYR A 64 1.62 -6.36 -8.67
CA TYR A 64 1.99 -4.95 -8.77
C TYR A 64 2.69 -4.45 -7.49
N VAL A 65 2.09 -4.62 -6.32
CA VAL A 65 2.68 -4.16 -5.04
C VAL A 65 4.00 -4.87 -4.75
N LYS A 66 4.09 -6.18 -5.03
CA LYS A 66 5.35 -6.93 -4.91
C LYS A 66 6.43 -6.35 -5.81
N CYS A 67 6.09 -5.97 -7.04
CA CYS A 67 7.03 -5.31 -7.93
C CYS A 67 7.48 -3.96 -7.35
N VAL A 68 6.54 -3.11 -6.94
CA VAL A 68 6.87 -1.80 -6.36
C VAL A 68 7.78 -1.94 -5.14
N PHE A 69 7.49 -2.86 -4.23
CA PHE A 69 8.35 -3.07 -3.05
C PHE A 69 9.72 -3.65 -3.38
N LYS A 70 9.86 -4.41 -4.48
CA LYS A 70 11.18 -4.81 -4.98
C LYS A 70 11.96 -3.61 -5.52
N GLU A 71 11.32 -2.74 -6.29
CA GLU A 71 11.92 -1.50 -6.80
C GLU A 71 12.28 -0.53 -5.66
N PHE A 72 11.52 -0.58 -4.56
CA PHE A 72 11.85 0.15 -3.33
C PHE A 72 13.02 -0.50 -2.56
N GLY A 73 13.37 -1.75 -2.84
CA GLY A 73 14.33 -2.55 -2.07
C GLY A 73 13.78 -3.01 -0.72
N TYR A 74 12.46 -2.93 -0.54
CA TYR A 74 11.74 -3.35 0.66
C TYR A 74 11.51 -4.86 0.73
N LEU A 75 11.73 -5.59 -0.37
CA LEU A 75 11.72 -7.06 -0.37
C LEU A 75 13.11 -7.58 -0.71
N ASN A 76 13.61 -8.54 0.06
CA ASN A 76 14.84 -9.26 -0.27
C ASN A 76 14.59 -10.33 -1.35
N GLY A 77 15.63 -11.10 -1.70
CA GLY A 77 15.54 -12.17 -2.71
C GLY A 77 14.52 -13.27 -2.38
N GLU A 78 14.23 -13.47 -1.10
CA GLU A 78 13.24 -14.42 -0.59
C GLU A 78 11.83 -13.82 -0.47
N GLY A 79 11.67 -12.53 -0.77
CA GLY A 79 10.39 -11.82 -0.62
C GLY A 79 10.07 -11.40 0.81
N GLN A 80 11.02 -11.47 1.74
CA GLN A 80 10.85 -10.98 3.11
C GLN A 80 11.04 -9.47 3.17
N PHE A 81 10.32 -8.82 4.08
CA PHE A 81 10.37 -7.38 4.25
C PHE A 81 11.68 -6.89 4.87
N ASN A 82 12.35 -5.98 4.17
CA ASN A 82 13.60 -5.34 4.59
C ASN A 82 13.31 -4.04 5.33
N LYS A 83 13.18 -4.14 6.66
CA LYS A 83 12.97 -3.01 7.56
C LYS A 83 14.04 -1.92 7.45
N GLN A 84 15.29 -2.29 7.19
CA GLN A 84 16.40 -1.33 7.08
C GLN A 84 16.26 -0.46 5.82
N ALA A 85 15.76 -1.02 4.72
CA ALA A 85 15.47 -0.26 3.52
C ALA A 85 14.34 0.76 3.75
N LEU A 86 13.29 0.39 4.50
CA LEU A 86 12.25 1.32 4.92
C LEU A 86 12.82 2.49 5.74
N LEU A 87 13.61 2.20 6.77
CA LEU A 87 14.19 3.25 7.63
C LEU A 87 15.13 4.18 6.86
N LYS A 88 15.88 3.64 5.90
CA LYS A 88 16.73 4.45 5.02
C LYS A 88 15.91 5.52 4.29
N ASP A 89 14.71 5.20 3.80
CA ASP A 89 13.85 6.18 3.15
C ASP A 89 13.31 7.23 4.12
N TYR A 90 12.95 6.83 5.35
CA TYR A 90 12.57 7.77 6.41
C TYR A 90 13.69 8.77 6.69
N HIS A 91 14.92 8.29 6.82
CA HIS A 91 16.09 9.15 7.04
C HIS A 91 16.34 10.09 5.87
N GLN A 92 16.22 9.60 4.63
CA GLN A 92 16.35 10.41 3.42
C GLN A 92 15.23 11.45 3.28
N ALA A 93 14.06 11.19 3.84
CA ALA A 93 12.96 12.17 3.96
C ALA A 93 13.12 13.15 5.13
N GLY A 94 14.26 13.10 5.85
CA GLY A 94 14.58 13.99 6.97
C GLY A 94 14.00 13.54 8.32
N ILE A 95 13.45 12.33 8.42
CA ILE A 95 12.82 11.81 9.64
C ILE A 95 13.82 10.86 10.33
N LYS A 96 14.62 11.36 11.27
CA LYS A 96 15.77 10.63 11.84
C LYS A 96 15.58 10.03 13.23
N ASN A 97 14.52 10.42 13.95
CA ASN A 97 14.30 10.03 15.36
C ASN A 97 13.04 9.17 15.54
N LYS A 98 12.58 8.48 14.49
CA LYS A 98 11.33 7.71 14.52
C LYS A 98 11.50 6.23 14.25
N ASP A 99 12.73 5.74 14.07
CA ASP A 99 13.00 4.36 13.68
C ASP A 99 12.27 3.34 14.55
N LYS A 100 12.40 3.48 15.88
CA LYS A 100 11.71 2.61 16.83
C LYS A 100 10.19 2.65 16.64
N ALA A 101 9.60 3.84 16.55
CA ALA A 101 8.15 4.00 16.40
C ALA A 101 7.63 3.42 15.07
N VAL A 102 8.37 3.63 13.98
CA VAL A 102 8.04 3.10 12.65
C VAL A 102 8.08 1.56 12.67
N LEU A 103 9.13 0.97 13.23
CA LEU A 103 9.26 -0.48 13.32
C LEU A 103 8.23 -1.11 14.26
N GLU A 104 7.96 -0.49 15.41
CA GLU A 104 6.94 -0.95 16.35
C GLU A 104 5.53 -0.88 15.76
N SER A 105 5.22 0.18 15.01
CA SER A 105 3.96 0.32 14.27
C SER A 105 3.81 -0.82 13.25
N TYR A 106 4.85 -1.05 12.43
CA TYR A 106 4.85 -2.13 11.45
C TYR A 106 4.70 -3.51 12.09
N ASP A 107 5.51 -3.81 13.10
CA ASP A 107 5.50 -5.11 13.79
C ASP A 107 4.21 -5.34 14.56
N GLY A 108 3.67 -4.30 15.19
CA GLY A 108 2.37 -4.33 15.83
C GLY A 108 1.25 -4.68 14.86
N CYS A 109 1.28 -4.11 13.65
CA CYS A 109 0.33 -4.45 12.60
C CYS A 109 0.52 -5.89 12.09
N MET A 110 1.76 -6.31 11.80
CA MET A 110 2.05 -7.63 11.25
C MET A 110 1.67 -8.78 12.19
N LYS A 111 1.69 -8.56 13.52
CA LYS A 111 1.19 -9.54 14.49
C LYS A 111 -0.27 -9.96 14.25
N ASN A 112 -1.10 -9.07 13.69
CA ASN A 112 -2.50 -9.38 13.39
C ASN A 112 -2.66 -10.35 12.21
N TYR A 113 -1.65 -10.46 11.35
CA TYR A 113 -1.65 -11.34 10.18
C TYR A 113 -0.89 -12.64 10.40
N GLY A 114 0.02 -12.68 11.37
CA GLY A 114 0.96 -13.78 11.54
C GLY A 114 2.06 -13.79 10.46
N PRO A 115 2.90 -14.84 10.42
CA PRO A 115 3.96 -14.98 9.42
C PRO A 115 3.37 -14.98 8.00
N THR A 116 3.71 -13.98 7.19
CA THR A 116 3.23 -13.87 5.81
C THR A 116 4.23 -13.15 4.92
N LEU A 117 4.26 -13.56 3.65
CA LEU A 117 4.98 -12.88 2.56
C LEU A 117 4.00 -12.15 1.62
N ASN A 118 2.73 -12.02 2.02
CA ASN A 118 1.73 -11.35 1.17
C ASN A 118 2.04 -9.83 1.10
N PRO A 119 2.38 -9.30 -0.09
CA PRO A 119 2.75 -7.90 -0.27
C PRO A 119 1.62 -6.92 0.10
N MET A 120 0.35 -7.33 -0.02
CA MET A 120 -0.79 -6.51 0.38
C MET A 120 -0.88 -6.30 1.89
N LYS A 121 -0.48 -7.31 2.69
CA LYS A 121 -0.45 -7.19 4.16
C LYS A 121 0.72 -6.31 4.61
N ILE A 122 1.85 -6.45 3.94
CA ILE A 122 3.00 -5.55 4.12
C ILE A 122 2.58 -4.11 3.79
N LEU A 123 1.87 -3.89 2.67
CA LEU A 123 1.37 -2.58 2.28
C LEU A 123 0.40 -1.98 3.31
N ASP A 124 -0.57 -2.77 3.80
CA ASP A 124 -1.47 -2.31 4.86
C ASP A 124 -0.70 -1.82 6.08
N CYS A 125 0.34 -2.56 6.49
CA CYS A 125 1.12 -2.26 7.68
C CYS A 125 2.07 -1.06 7.53
N VAL A 126 2.80 -0.93 6.41
CA VAL A 126 3.68 0.23 6.21
C VAL A 126 2.89 1.53 6.08
N THR A 127 1.68 1.47 5.52
CA THR A 127 0.79 2.63 5.37
C THR A 127 0.02 2.98 6.65
N LYS A 128 0.17 2.22 7.75
CA LYS A 128 -0.36 2.63 9.07
C LYS A 128 0.43 3.80 9.66
N ASP A 129 1.71 3.92 9.32
CA ASP A 129 2.49 5.06 9.75
C ASP A 129 2.10 6.31 8.94
N LYS A 130 1.74 7.37 9.65
CA LYS A 130 1.25 8.62 9.03
C LYS A 130 2.29 9.37 8.23
N ASP A 131 3.58 9.13 8.46
CA ASP A 131 4.66 9.78 7.72
C ASP A 131 5.01 9.00 6.44
N PHE A 132 4.57 7.74 6.32
CA PHE A 132 4.87 6.89 5.16
C PHE A 132 4.54 7.56 3.81
N PRO A 133 3.37 8.20 3.61
CA PRO A 133 3.09 8.91 2.37
C PRO A 133 4.11 9.98 2.02
N LYS A 134 4.49 10.82 3.01
CA LYS A 134 5.52 11.84 2.85
C LYS A 134 6.87 11.23 2.49
N VAL A 135 7.24 10.12 3.14
CA VAL A 135 8.51 9.42 2.91
C VAL A 135 8.60 8.91 1.47
N ILE A 136 7.54 8.26 1.01
CA ILE A 136 7.47 7.67 -0.32
C ILE A 136 7.36 8.74 -1.41
N ASN A 137 6.60 9.83 -1.19
CA ASN A 137 6.60 10.98 -2.10
C ASN A 137 7.98 11.63 -2.17
N ALA A 138 8.69 11.79 -1.05
CA ALA A 138 10.06 12.31 -1.08
C ALA A 138 11.00 11.40 -1.89
N ARG A 139 10.82 10.07 -1.82
CA ARG A 139 11.56 9.12 -2.66
C ARG A 139 11.23 9.29 -4.15
N ARG A 140 9.94 9.40 -4.49
CA ARG A 140 9.47 9.72 -5.84
C ARG A 140 10.10 11.02 -6.35
N GLU A 141 10.16 12.06 -5.53
CA GLU A 141 10.72 13.35 -5.93
C GLU A 141 12.20 13.26 -6.30
N ARG A 142 12.96 12.39 -5.62
CA ARG A 142 14.37 12.10 -5.92
C ARG A 142 14.58 11.18 -7.11
N ASN A 143 13.53 10.55 -7.65
CA ASN A 143 13.60 9.61 -8.77
C ASN A 143 12.68 10.07 -9.91
N SER A 144 13.24 10.80 -10.87
CA SER A 144 12.51 11.33 -12.03
C SER A 144 11.80 10.25 -12.83
N ASP A 145 12.37 9.05 -12.92
CA ASP A 145 11.85 7.95 -13.73
C ASP A 145 10.58 7.33 -13.14
N TRP A 146 10.25 7.66 -11.89
CA TRP A 146 9.05 7.19 -11.21
C TRP A 146 7.91 8.20 -11.25
N LYS A 147 8.12 9.36 -11.88
CA LYS A 147 7.09 10.36 -12.11
C LYS A 147 6.40 10.03 -13.44
N PRO A 148 5.06 9.95 -13.49
CA PRO A 148 4.37 9.82 -14.76
C PRO A 148 4.62 11.07 -15.62
N ASP A 149 4.88 10.86 -16.91
CA ASP A 149 4.78 11.94 -17.89
C ASP A 149 3.33 12.44 -17.98
N TRP A 150 3.10 13.65 -18.47
CA TRP A 150 1.76 14.24 -18.56
C TRP A 150 0.74 13.40 -19.36
N ILE A 151 1.20 12.59 -20.33
CA ILE A 151 0.37 11.65 -21.11
C ILE A 151 -0.03 10.42 -20.26
N GLN A 152 0.85 10.01 -19.36
CA GLN A 152 0.71 8.82 -18.54
C GLN A 152 0.10 9.12 -17.18
N ALA A 153 0.14 10.38 -16.73
CA ALA A 153 -0.50 10.85 -15.52
C ALA A 153 -2.00 10.60 -15.64
N HIS A 154 -2.47 9.59 -14.93
CA HIS A 154 -3.88 9.24 -14.93
C HIS A 154 -4.58 9.89 -13.74
N CYS A 155 -3.83 10.34 -12.74
CA CYS A 155 -4.34 10.70 -11.43
C CYS A 155 -4.30 12.21 -11.19
N GLY A 156 -4.88 12.94 -12.15
CA GLY A 156 -5.33 14.33 -12.03
C GLY A 156 -6.56 14.49 -12.95
N VAL A 157 -7.69 15.02 -12.51
CA VAL A 157 -7.97 15.95 -11.43
C VAL A 157 -9.07 15.34 -10.55
N THR A 158 -8.94 15.38 -9.22
CA THR A 158 -10.13 15.37 -8.35
C THR A 158 -10.98 16.53 -8.82
N SER A 159 -12.08 16.26 -9.53
CA SER A 159 -12.93 17.31 -10.09
C SER A 159 -13.30 18.31 -8.99
N LEU A 160 -12.71 19.49 -9.03
CA LEU A 160 -13.29 20.69 -8.43
C LEU A 160 -14.41 21.11 -9.36
N PHE A 161 -15.54 20.39 -9.30
CA PHE A 161 -16.83 20.81 -9.82
C PHE A 161 -17.88 20.48 -8.77
#